data_AF-A0A4P9YE00-F1
#
_entry.id   AF-A0A4P9YE00-F1
#
_cell.length_a   1.000
_cell.length_b   1.000
_cell.length_c   1.000
_cell.angle_alpha   90.00
_cell.angle_beta   90.00
_cell.angle_gamma   90.00
#
_symmetry.space_group_name_H-M   'P 1'
#
loop_
_entity.id
_entity.type
_entity.pdbx_description
1 polymer ?
#
loop_
_entity_poly.entity_id
_entity_poly.type
_entity_poly.pdbx_seq_one_letter_code
_entity_poly.pdbx_strand_id
1 'polypeptide(L)'
;MTINNLRIASDAVNNHSTIYWIKAHDSSSQYSPDTITNIQIQNSHISDTQTSDLPTLLPLLIGEQYIISSNIAAELNLAKCSRCTLVNIKFPDNTEYVTSNQDCMPSNLPEWIEVELEKNIILSTTWPGVTENDNKTIVLGPLSKSINLPFQIDSKHRQVKLIRKQFPLVPAFAFTIYRAQGQ
;
A
#
# COMPACT_ATOMS: atom_id res chain seq x y z
N MET A 1 -4.71 -14.25 -2.95
CA MET A 1 -3.52 -13.72 -2.23
C MET A 1 -2.32 -13.90 -3.15
N THR A 2 -1.53 -12.84 -3.39
CA THR A 2 -0.39 -12.91 -4.32
C THR A 2 0.78 -13.68 -3.70
N ILE A 3 1.67 -14.25 -4.53
CA ILE A 3 2.90 -14.96 -4.07
C ILE A 3 3.72 -14.08 -3.10
N ASN A 4 3.77 -12.78 -3.37
CA ASN A 4 4.55 -11.85 -2.56
C ASN A 4 3.94 -11.64 -1.17
N ASN A 5 2.61 -11.64 -1.05
CA ASN A 5 1.93 -11.52 0.24
C ASN A 5 2.15 -12.77 1.10
N LEU A 6 2.15 -13.96 0.50
CA LEU A 6 2.44 -15.22 1.21
C LEU A 6 3.86 -15.25 1.76
N ARG A 7 4.82 -14.67 1.02
CA ARG A 7 6.21 -14.62 1.46
C ARG A 7 6.42 -13.69 2.64
N ILE A 8 5.90 -12.45 2.60
CA ILE A 8 5.98 -11.55 3.76
C ILE A 8 5.31 -12.18 4.99
N ALA A 9 4.19 -12.87 4.81
CA ALA A 9 3.56 -13.60 5.91
C ALA A 9 4.48 -14.70 6.47
N SER A 10 5.18 -15.44 5.61
CA SER A 10 6.18 -16.42 6.04
C SER A 10 7.36 -15.77 6.78
N ASP A 11 7.85 -14.63 6.31
CA ASP A 11 8.96 -13.91 6.94
C ASP A 11 8.54 -13.37 8.32
N ALA A 12 7.30 -12.88 8.46
CA ALA A 12 6.71 -12.51 9.74
C ALA A 12 6.69 -13.69 10.72
N VAL A 13 6.29 -14.88 10.24
CA VAL A 13 6.27 -16.11 11.05
C VAL A 13 7.67 -16.50 11.51
N ASN A 14 8.62 -16.55 10.57
CA ASN A 14 10.00 -16.96 10.83
C ASN A 14 10.72 -16.00 11.79
N ASN A 15 10.42 -14.71 11.70
CA ASN A 15 11.04 -13.66 12.50
C ASN A 15 10.22 -13.28 13.75
N HIS A 16 9.16 -14.03 14.07
CA HIS A 16 8.21 -13.74 15.16
C HIS A 16 7.73 -12.28 15.18
N SER A 17 7.56 -11.69 14.01
CA SER A 17 7.22 -10.28 13.82
C SER A 17 5.74 -10.13 13.47
N THR A 18 5.16 -8.97 13.80
CA THR A 18 3.76 -8.67 13.48
C THR A 18 3.63 -8.14 12.06
N ILE A 19 2.78 -8.77 11.25
CA ILE A 19 2.41 -8.29 9.92
C ILE A 19 1.08 -7.53 10.00
N TYR A 20 1.05 -6.32 9.45
CA TYR A 20 -0.16 -5.51 9.39
C TYR A 20 -0.81 -5.62 8.01
N TRP A 21 -2.02 -6.14 7.95
CA TRP A 21 -2.79 -6.29 6.72
C TRP A 21 -3.66 -5.06 6.47
N ILE A 22 -3.14 -4.12 5.68
CA ILE A 22 -3.80 -2.83 5.45
C ILE A 22 -4.77 -2.91 4.28
N LYS A 23 -6.07 -2.86 4.58
CA LYS A 23 -7.13 -2.79 3.57
C LYS A 23 -7.25 -1.37 3.00
N ALA A 24 -7.45 -1.27 1.69
CA ALA A 24 -7.71 0.01 1.04
C ALA A 24 -9.05 0.61 1.50
N HIS A 25 -9.07 1.93 1.68
CA HIS A 25 -10.29 2.67 1.96
C HIS A 25 -10.88 3.16 0.63
N ASP A 26 -11.90 2.46 0.15
CA ASP A 26 -12.64 2.87 -1.04
C ASP A 26 -13.89 3.66 -0.64
N SER A 27 -14.18 4.73 -1.38
CA SER A 27 -15.35 5.57 -1.18
C SER A 27 -16.04 5.88 -2.51
N SER A 28 -17.35 6.11 -2.44
CA SER A 28 -18.15 6.56 -3.58
C SER A 28 -19.29 7.44 -3.09
N SER A 29 -19.65 8.46 -3.87
CA SER A 29 -20.85 9.26 -3.63
C SER A 29 -22.13 8.55 -4.06
N GLN A 30 -22.03 7.46 -4.83
CA GLN A 30 -23.18 6.78 -5.45
C GLN A 30 -23.59 5.49 -4.73
N TYR A 31 -22.71 4.91 -3.91
CA TYR A 31 -22.89 3.57 -3.35
C TYR A 31 -22.70 3.59 -1.84
N SER A 32 -23.49 2.78 -1.15
CA SER A 32 -23.37 2.60 0.31
C SER A 32 -22.07 1.88 0.69
N PRO A 33 -21.60 2.00 1.95
CA PRO A 33 -20.43 1.26 2.44
C PRO A 33 -20.52 -0.27 2.25
N ASP A 34 -21.70 -0.86 2.43
CA ASP A 34 -21.91 -2.30 2.23
C ASP A 34 -21.76 -2.68 0.75
N THR A 35 -22.30 -1.86 -0.14
CA THR A 35 -22.13 -2.05 -1.58
C THR A 35 -20.67 -1.94 -1.99
N ILE A 36 -19.93 -0.97 -1.45
CA ILE A 36 -18.49 -0.80 -1.68
C ILE A 36 -17.73 -2.03 -1.19
N THR A 37 -18.06 -2.55 -0.01
CA THR A 37 -17.46 -3.77 0.54
C THR A 37 -17.69 -4.97 -0.39
N ASN A 38 -18.91 -5.12 -0.92
CA ASN A 38 -19.21 -6.17 -1.91
C ASN A 38 -18.42 -5.99 -3.22
N ILE A 39 -18.27 -4.76 -3.71
CA ILE A 39 -17.42 -4.46 -4.87
C ILE A 39 -15.98 -4.89 -4.59
N GLN A 40 -15.43 -4.55 -3.42
CA GLN A 40 -14.07 -4.95 -3.05
C GLN A 40 -13.89 -6.46 -2.98
N ILE A 41 -14.86 -7.19 -2.42
CA ILE A 41 -14.83 -8.66 -2.34
C ILE A 41 -14.84 -9.28 -3.73
N GLN A 42 -15.76 -8.84 -4.61
CA GLN A 42 -15.85 -9.33 -5.99
C GLN A 42 -14.56 -9.07 -6.78
N ASN A 43 -13.87 -7.96 -6.51
CA ASN A 43 -12.66 -7.53 -7.21
C ASN A 43 -11.36 -7.84 -6.46
N SER A 44 -11.41 -8.72 -5.45
CA SER A 44 -10.23 -9.08 -4.64
C SER A 44 -9.09 -9.73 -5.44
N HIS A 45 -9.38 -10.22 -6.65
CA HIS A 45 -8.45 -10.87 -7.56
C HIS A 45 -7.88 -9.94 -8.64
N ILE A 46 -8.41 -8.71 -8.77
CA ILE A 46 -7.96 -7.74 -9.78
C ILE A 46 -6.54 -7.26 -9.46
N SER A 47 -5.70 -7.11 -10.49
CA SER A 47 -4.32 -6.68 -10.33
C SER A 47 -4.19 -5.20 -9.98
N ASP A 48 -3.12 -4.84 -9.25
CA ASP A 48 -2.89 -3.45 -8.84
C ASP A 48 -2.79 -2.47 -10.03
N THR A 49 -2.35 -2.95 -11.20
CA THR A 49 -2.31 -2.16 -12.44
C THR A 49 -3.68 -1.68 -12.90
N GLN A 50 -4.72 -2.49 -12.66
CA GLN A 50 -6.11 -2.15 -12.97
C GLN A 50 -6.72 -1.25 -11.88
N THR A 51 -6.05 -1.09 -10.75
CA THR A 51 -6.45 -0.21 -9.63
C THR A 51 -5.52 1.00 -9.50
N SER A 52 -4.99 1.48 -10.63
CA SER A 52 -4.12 2.66 -10.71
C SER A 52 -2.88 2.56 -9.81
N ASP A 53 -2.32 1.35 -9.71
CA ASP A 53 -1.16 0.98 -8.87
C ASP A 53 -1.40 1.07 -7.35
N LEU A 54 -2.66 1.17 -6.89
CA LEU A 54 -3.01 1.15 -5.46
C LEU A 54 -3.62 -0.20 -5.05
N PRO A 55 -2.94 -0.98 -4.19
CA PRO A 55 -3.37 -2.34 -3.86
C PRO A 55 -4.66 -2.34 -3.03
N THR A 56 -5.51 -3.35 -3.22
CA THR A 56 -6.71 -3.53 -2.35
C THR A 56 -6.31 -3.96 -0.93
N LEU A 57 -5.24 -4.75 -0.80
CA LEU A 57 -4.71 -5.25 0.46
C LEU A 57 -3.18 -5.16 0.42
N LEU A 58 -2.60 -4.45 1.38
CA LEU A 58 -1.16 -4.22 1.48
C LEU A 58 -0.62 -4.83 2.78
N PRO A 59 0.20 -5.90 2.72
CA PRO A 59 0.93 -6.36 3.90
C PRO A 59 2.06 -5.40 4.24
N LEU A 60 2.07 -4.87 5.46
CA LEU A 60 3.15 -4.06 6.02
C LEU A 60 3.88 -4.84 7.11
N LEU A 61 5.18 -5.07 6.92
CA LEU A 61 6.07 -5.70 7.89
C LEU A 61 7.30 -4.80 8.07
N ILE A 62 7.53 -4.34 9.29
CA ILE A 62 8.67 -3.47 9.60
C ILE A 62 9.97 -4.25 9.35
N GLY A 63 10.94 -3.60 8.71
CA GLY A 63 12.21 -4.19 8.28
C GLY A 63 12.18 -4.79 6.88
N GLU A 64 11.00 -4.97 6.27
CA GLU A 64 10.89 -5.54 4.92
C GLU A 64 11.02 -4.52 3.80
N GLN A 65 11.41 -5.03 2.63
CA GLN A 65 11.57 -4.23 1.42
C GLN A 65 10.27 -4.13 0.61
N TYR A 66 10.01 -2.91 0.15
CA TYR A 66 8.90 -2.52 -0.68
C TYR A 66 9.37 -1.80 -1.93
N ILE A 67 8.52 -1.81 -2.95
CA ILE A 67 8.67 -1.03 -4.16
C ILE A 67 7.58 0.02 -4.20
N ILE A 68 7.96 1.26 -4.44
CA ILE A 68 7.03 2.36 -4.70
C ILE A 68 6.32 2.08 -6.02
N SER A 69 4.99 2.02 -6.00
CA SER A 69 4.18 1.65 -7.17
C SER A 69 3.76 2.84 -8.03
N SER A 70 3.97 4.08 -7.56
CA SER A 70 3.53 5.32 -8.23
C SER A 70 4.59 6.42 -8.13
N ASN A 71 4.64 7.34 -9.10
CA ASN A 71 5.44 8.55 -8.95
C ASN A 71 4.81 9.45 -7.88
N ILE A 72 5.56 9.73 -6.81
CA ILE A 72 5.15 10.60 -5.71
C ILE A 72 5.83 11.96 -5.87
N ALA A 73 7.16 11.95 -5.94
CA ALA A 73 8.01 13.13 -6.17
C ALA A 73 9.29 12.67 -6.90
N ALA A 74 9.26 12.72 -8.23
CA ALA A 74 10.31 12.17 -9.07
C ALA A 74 11.64 12.91 -8.88
N GLU A 75 11.57 14.22 -8.64
CA GLU A 75 12.67 15.12 -8.29
C GLU A 75 13.36 14.74 -6.97
N LEU A 76 12.68 14.02 -6.10
CA LEU A 76 13.21 13.47 -4.85
C LEU A 76 13.46 11.95 -4.94
N ASN A 77 13.60 11.38 -6.15
CA ASN A 77 13.71 9.94 -6.41
C ASN A 77 12.62 9.07 -5.74
N LEU A 78 11.49 9.65 -5.32
CA LEU A 78 10.29 8.95 -4.89
C LEU A 78 9.44 8.62 -6.12
N ALA A 79 10.05 7.85 -7.02
CA ALA A 79 9.47 7.46 -8.29
C ALA A 79 8.94 6.02 -8.24
N LYS A 80 8.10 5.67 -9.20
CA LYS A 80 7.68 4.29 -9.44
C LYS A 80 8.93 3.41 -9.62
N CYS A 81 8.91 2.25 -8.98
CA CYS A 81 9.99 1.28 -8.92
C CYS A 81 11.20 1.61 -8.04
N SER A 82 11.18 2.74 -7.33
CA SER A 82 12.13 2.96 -6.23
C SER A 82 11.90 1.93 -5.12
N ARG A 83 12.99 1.36 -4.60
CA ARG A 83 12.98 0.43 -3.47
C ARG A 83 13.14 1.18 -2.16
N CYS A 84 12.44 0.70 -1.14
CA CYS A 84 12.51 1.23 0.21
C CYS A 84 12.35 0.12 1.25
N THR A 85 12.85 0.35 2.45
CA THR A 85 12.67 -0.51 3.61
C THR A 85 11.66 0.15 4.54
N LEU A 86 10.65 -0.58 5.00
CA LEU A 86 9.67 -0.05 5.95
C LEU A 86 10.31 0.06 7.35
N VAL A 87 10.35 1.27 7.91
CA VAL A 87 10.98 1.53 9.21
C VAL A 87 9.93 1.64 10.30
N ASN A 88 8.83 2.33 10.03
CA ASN A 88 7.80 2.60 11.04
C ASN A 88 6.41 2.76 10.42
N ILE A 89 5.37 2.57 11.24
CA ILE A 89 3.96 2.72 10.87
C ILE A 89 3.26 3.50 11.98
N LYS A 90 2.64 4.63 11.66
CA LYS A 90 1.80 5.38 12.60
C LYS A 90 0.33 5.18 12.29
N PHE A 91 -0.36 4.56 13.24
CA PHE A 91 -1.82 4.45 13.22
C PHE A 91 -2.47 5.59 14.01
N PRO A 92 -3.71 5.97 13.64
CA PRO A 92 -4.57 6.80 14.48
C PRO A 92 -4.72 6.19 15.87
N ASP A 93 -4.81 7.03 16.90
CA ASP A 93 -4.86 6.57 18.30
C ASP A 93 -6.13 5.75 18.62
N ASN A 94 -7.20 5.91 17.83
CA ASN A 94 -8.46 5.18 17.95
C ASN A 94 -8.52 3.92 17.06
N THR A 95 -7.40 3.44 16.54
CA THR A 95 -7.37 2.25 15.68
C THR A 95 -7.65 1.01 16.50
N GLU A 96 -8.69 0.27 16.11
CA GLU A 96 -8.96 -1.06 16.64
C GLU A 96 -8.18 -2.09 15.83
N TYR A 97 -7.73 -3.16 16.49
CA TYR A 97 -6.93 -4.21 15.87
C TYR A 97 -7.63 -5.55 16.02
N VAL A 98 -7.92 -6.20 14.89
CA VAL A 98 -8.31 -7.61 14.86
C VAL A 98 -7.02 -8.42 14.74
N THR A 99 -6.64 -9.11 15.82
CA THR A 99 -5.39 -9.88 15.88
C THR A 99 -5.68 -11.39 15.83
N SER A 100 -4.86 -12.10 15.06
CA SER A 100 -4.86 -13.56 14.99
C SER A 100 -3.42 -14.03 14.80
N ASN A 101 -2.81 -14.60 15.83
CA ASN A 101 -1.38 -14.95 15.85
C ASN A 101 -0.49 -13.72 15.54
N GLN A 102 0.30 -13.79 14.46
CA GLN A 102 1.18 -12.72 13.97
C GLN A 102 0.46 -11.77 13.00
N ASP A 103 -0.76 -12.09 12.58
CA ASP A 103 -1.57 -11.27 11.68
C ASP A 103 -2.34 -10.21 12.47
N CYS A 104 -2.15 -8.96 12.09
CA CYS A 104 -2.84 -7.81 12.66
C CYS A 104 -3.61 -7.08 11.55
N MET A 105 -4.93 -6.97 11.69
CA MET A 105 -5.78 -6.23 10.76
C MET A 105 -6.35 -4.99 11.45
N PRO A 106 -5.77 -3.80 11.23
CA PRO A 106 -6.28 -2.56 11.79
C PRO A 106 -7.59 -2.12 11.13
N SER A 107 -8.49 -1.51 11.89
CA SER A 107 -9.76 -0.95 11.41
C SER A 107 -9.58 0.28 10.51
N ASN A 108 -8.45 0.97 10.66
CA ASN A 108 -8.14 2.23 9.98
C ASN A 108 -6.84 2.12 9.19
N LEU A 109 -6.76 2.88 8.10
CA LEU A 109 -5.49 3.12 7.41
C LEU A 109 -4.50 3.82 8.36
N PRO A 110 -3.21 3.49 8.32
CA PRO A 110 -2.17 4.31 8.94
C PRO A 110 -2.27 5.77 8.47
N GLU A 111 -1.96 6.71 9.35
CA GLU A 111 -1.84 8.14 9.02
C GLU A 111 -0.65 8.35 8.09
N TRP A 112 0.47 7.69 8.43
CA TRP A 112 1.70 7.71 7.67
C TRP A 112 2.55 6.47 7.95
N ILE A 113 3.50 6.22 7.06
CA ILE A 113 4.56 5.24 7.22
C ILE A 113 5.90 5.91 7.02
N GLU A 114 6.93 5.39 7.67
CA GLU A 114 8.31 5.84 7.50
C GLU A 114 9.08 4.78 6.72
N VAL A 115 9.77 5.20 5.67
CA VAL A 115 10.56 4.31 4.82
C VAL A 115 11.97 4.81 4.65
N GLU A 116 12.94 3.91 4.67
CA GLU A 116 14.33 4.19 4.31
C GLU A 116 14.54 3.88 2.83
N LEU A 117 15.11 4.80 2.06
CA LEU A 117 15.37 4.58 0.63
C LEU A 117 16.71 3.89 0.38
N GLU A 118 16.76 2.97 -0.59
CA GLU A 118 17.99 2.19 -0.90
C GLU A 118 19.11 3.05 -1.51
N LYS A 119 18.78 4.15 -2.19
CA LYS A 119 19.76 5.11 -2.73
C LYS A 119 19.94 6.27 -1.76
N ASN A 120 21.19 6.69 -1.54
CA ASN A 120 21.53 7.92 -0.80
C ASN A 120 20.91 9.12 -1.53
N ILE A 121 19.69 9.49 -1.14
CA ILE A 121 19.12 10.77 -1.53
C ILE A 121 19.82 11.81 -0.69
N ILE A 122 20.66 12.62 -1.34
CA ILE A 122 21.07 13.89 -0.76
C ILE A 122 19.82 14.76 -0.80
N LEU A 123 19.07 14.80 0.30
CA LEU A 123 17.97 15.74 0.49
C LEU A 123 18.59 17.15 0.57
N SER A 124 18.86 17.78 -0.57
CA SER A 124 19.42 19.14 -0.61
C SER A 124 18.36 20.22 -0.34
N THR A 125 17.16 19.83 0.05
CA THR A 125 16.04 20.72 0.27
C THR A 125 15.44 20.42 1.62
N THR A 126 15.70 21.34 2.55
CA THR A 126 15.12 21.44 3.88
C THR A 126 13.60 21.46 3.77
N TRP A 127 12.98 20.29 3.93
CA TRP A 127 11.57 20.21 4.29
C TRP A 127 11.43 20.78 5.70
N PRO A 128 10.50 21.70 5.98
CA PRO A 128 10.27 22.16 7.34
C PRO A 128 9.94 20.96 8.25
N GLY A 129 10.85 20.64 9.18
CA GLY A 129 10.72 19.50 10.10
C GLY A 129 11.68 18.32 9.87
N VAL A 130 12.56 18.36 8.86
CA VAL A 130 13.60 17.33 8.65
C VAL A 130 14.95 17.86 9.11
N THR A 131 15.49 17.32 10.20
CA THR A 131 16.83 17.64 10.72
C THR A 131 17.92 16.82 10.03
N GLU A 132 19.07 17.44 9.78
CA GLU A 132 20.20 16.97 8.96
C GLU A 132 20.87 15.64 9.38
N ASN A 133 20.41 14.99 10.45
CA ASN A 133 20.92 13.71 10.93
C ASN A 133 20.08 12.48 10.49
N ASP A 134 18.93 12.67 9.83
CA ASP A 134 17.97 11.63 9.42
C ASP A 134 17.89 11.43 7.88
N ASN A 135 18.97 11.68 7.15
CA ASN A 135 18.98 11.89 5.69
C ASN A 135 18.61 10.68 4.79
N LYS A 136 17.97 9.63 5.30
CA LYS A 136 17.51 8.48 4.50
C LYS A 136 16.06 8.08 4.73
N THR A 137 15.43 8.56 5.81
CA THR A 137 14.03 8.20 6.09
C THR A 137 13.08 9.26 5.55
N ILE A 138 12.00 8.79 4.94
CA ILE A 138 10.95 9.64 4.37
C ILE A 138 9.61 9.16 4.88
N VAL A 139 8.78 10.11 5.28
CA VAL A 139 7.40 9.87 5.66
C VAL A 139 6.53 9.86 4.40
N LEU A 140 5.84 8.74 4.17
CA LEU A 140 4.84 8.61 3.12
C LEU A 140 3.45 8.66 3.72
N GLY A 141 2.54 9.35 3.04
CA GLY A 141 1.10 9.30 3.30
C GLY A 141 0.37 8.43 2.25
N PRO A 142 -0.86 8.00 2.55
CA PRO A 142 -1.68 7.28 1.57
C PRO A 142 -2.11 8.21 0.42
N LEU A 143 -2.06 7.71 -0.81
CA LEU A 143 -2.54 8.43 -1.99
C LEU A 143 -4.01 8.13 -2.24
N SER A 144 -4.71 9.07 -2.87
CA SER A 144 -6.09 8.88 -3.34
C SER A 144 -6.14 8.88 -4.86
N LYS A 145 -6.68 7.83 -5.47
CA LYS A 145 -6.88 7.75 -6.92
C LYS A 145 -8.27 7.27 -7.27
N SER A 146 -8.79 7.76 -8.40
CA SER A 146 -9.99 7.18 -8.99
C SER A 146 -9.66 5.86 -9.66
N ILE A 147 -10.46 4.84 -9.39
CA ILE A 147 -10.37 3.51 -10.02
C ILE A 147 -11.72 3.14 -10.61
N ASN A 148 -11.70 2.33 -11.67
CA ASN A 148 -12.90 1.74 -12.26
C ASN A 148 -12.84 0.23 -12.05
N LEU A 149 -13.82 -0.33 -11.36
CA LEU A 149 -13.92 -1.76 -11.08
C LEU A 149 -15.17 -2.34 -11.73
N PRO A 150 -15.10 -3.54 -12.32
CA PRO A 150 -16.29 -4.27 -12.73
C PRO A 150 -17.10 -4.66 -11.47
N PHE A 151 -18.42 -4.54 -11.53
CA PHE A 151 -19.31 -4.96 -10.46
C PHE A 151 -20.54 -5.64 -11.06
N GLN A 152 -20.88 -6.80 -10.52
CA GLN A 152 -22.06 -7.54 -10.94
C GLN A 152 -23.15 -7.42 -9.88
N ILE A 153 -24.29 -6.84 -10.27
CA ILE A 153 -25.54 -6.81 -9.50
C ILE A 153 -26.64 -7.40 -10.38
N ASP A 154 -27.39 -8.38 -9.86
CA ASP A 154 -28.56 -8.96 -10.51
C ASP A 154 -28.31 -9.35 -11.99
N SER A 155 -27.20 -10.04 -12.24
CA SER A 155 -26.75 -10.49 -13.57
C SER A 155 -26.33 -9.38 -14.55
N LYS A 156 -26.35 -8.10 -14.15
CA LYS A 156 -25.86 -6.98 -14.96
C LYS A 156 -24.42 -6.63 -14.58
N HIS A 157 -23.52 -6.65 -15.57
CA HIS A 157 -22.16 -6.17 -15.42
C HIS A 157 -22.14 -4.64 -15.57
N ARG A 158 -21.61 -3.95 -14.57
CA ARG A 158 -21.41 -2.49 -14.60
C ARG A 158 -19.97 -2.16 -14.29
N GLN A 159 -19.49 -1.03 -14.82
CA GLN A 159 -18.24 -0.42 -14.37
C GLN A 159 -18.60 0.59 -13.28
N VAL A 160 -17.94 0.47 -12.13
CA VAL A 160 -18.15 1.34 -10.98
C VAL A 160 -16.90 2.17 -10.74
N LYS A 161 -17.09 3.48 -10.66
CA LYS A 161 -16.03 4.43 -10.31
C LYS A 161 -15.98 4.62 -8.79
N LEU A 162 -14.83 4.32 -8.20
CA LEU A 162 -14.53 4.52 -6.77
C LEU A 162 -13.33 5.46 -6.60
N ILE A 163 -13.25 6.11 -5.44
CA ILE A 163 -12.02 6.77 -4.96
C ILE A 163 -11.36 5.83 -3.96
N ARG A 164 -10.20 5.31 -4.34
CA ARG A 164 -9.37 4.45 -3.49
C ARG A 164 -8.30 5.27 -2.79
N LYS A 165 -8.21 5.12 -1.46
CA LYS A 165 -7.13 5.64 -0.63
C LYS A 165 -6.26 4.50 -0.11
N GLN A 166 -4.96 4.51 -0.42
CA GLN A 166 -3.98 3.49 -0.01
C GLN A 166 -2.53 3.98 -0.21
N PHE A 167 -1.58 3.37 0.49
CA PHE A 167 -0.14 3.58 0.23
C PHE A 167 0.28 3.02 -1.14
N PRO A 168 1.09 3.76 -1.92
CA PRO A 168 1.58 3.32 -3.22
C PRO A 168 2.80 2.40 -3.05
N LEU A 169 2.63 1.30 -2.31
CA LEU A 169 3.67 0.31 -2.07
C LEU A 169 3.21 -1.06 -2.52
N VAL A 170 4.17 -1.87 -2.97
CA VAL A 170 4.02 -3.30 -3.14
C VAL A 170 5.24 -4.01 -2.55
N PRO A 171 5.09 -5.20 -1.95
CA PRO A 171 6.22 -6.03 -1.54
C PRO A 171 7.27 -6.17 -2.64
N ALA A 172 8.55 -5.95 -2.32
CA ALA A 172 9.64 -5.93 -3.31
C ALA A 172 10.05 -7.31 -3.84
N PHE A 173 9.59 -8.39 -3.20
CA PHE A 173 9.98 -9.74 -3.56
C PHE A 173 9.44 -10.15 -4.92
N ALA A 174 10.34 -10.66 -5.77
CA ALA A 174 10.06 -11.09 -7.15
C ALA A 174 9.24 -10.06 -7.94
N PHE A 175 9.90 -8.96 -8.34
CA PHE A 175 9.46 -8.20 -9.51
C PHE A 175 9.55 -9.14 -10.73
N THR A 176 8.48 -9.92 -10.98
CA THR A 176 8.40 -10.83 -12.12
C THR A 176 8.63 -10.03 -13.39
N ILE A 177 9.48 -10.55 -14.27
CA ILE A 177 10.02 -9.94 -15.50
C ILE A 177 8.94 -9.24 -16.37
N TYR A 178 7.67 -9.66 -16.25
CA TYR A 178 6.51 -9.03 -16.89
C TYR A 178 6.21 -7.59 -16.43
N ARG A 179 6.54 -7.20 -15.18
CA ARG A 179 6.36 -5.83 -14.66
C ARG A 179 7.48 -4.87 -15.09
N ALA A 180 8.60 -5.40 -15.60
CA ALA A 180 9.75 -4.63 -16.08
C ALA A 180 9.69 -4.35 -17.60
N GLN A 181 8.74 -4.93 -18.32
CA GLN A 181 8.66 -4.78 -19.78
C GLN A 181 8.00 -3.43 -20.13
N GLY A 182 8.84 -2.43 -20.38
CA GLY A 182 8.45 -1.06 -20.74
C GLY A 182 8.75 0.01 -19.70
N GLN A 183 9.52 -0.32 -18.66
CA GLN A 183 10.07 0.65 -17.70
C GLN A 183 11.48 1.09 -18.07
#